data_AF-A0A7V3WFD2-F1
#
_entry.id   AF-A0A7V3WFD2-F1
#
_cell.length_a   1.000
_cell.length_b   1.000
_cell.length_c   1.000
_cell.angle_alpha   90.00
_cell.angle_beta   90.00
_cell.angle_gamma   90.00
#
_symmetry.space_group_name_H-M   'P 1'
#
loop_
_entity.id
_entity.type
_entity.pdbx_description
1 polymer ?
#
loop_
_entity_poly.entity_id
_entity_poly.type
_entity_poly.pdbx_seq_one_letter_code
_entity_poly.pdbx_strand_id
1 'polypeptide(L)'
;MKGHVVISVALVLLISFGGMTAEGRGRYYAKYSPISEFIEPTSTLGIWFRDYVETIYGASGFGDFLSRLAESRSLRHLAKKAGVSYDDLYTSIQFLMRVDISKLRHMDGLEAKRVREAMLKLDIALSAIDILLSPPAREEFRREVLRRARPLSQVAASFGGLLGPWDLFSPLS
;
A
#
# COMPACT_ATOMS: atom_id res chain seq x y z
N MET A 1 -19.28 4.31 37.32
CA MET A 1 -19.21 4.98 36.00
C MET A 1 -17.83 4.73 35.41
N LYS A 2 -17.71 3.82 34.45
CA LYS A 2 -16.45 3.53 33.73
C LYS A 2 -16.76 3.56 32.24
N GLY A 3 -16.39 4.62 31.56
CA GLY A 3 -16.80 4.81 30.17
C GLY A 3 -16.17 6.01 29.48
N HIS A 4 -14.87 6.28 29.66
CA HIS A 4 -14.20 7.37 28.93
C HIS A 4 -12.72 7.10 28.63
N VAL A 5 -12.35 5.91 28.11
CA VAL A 5 -10.96 5.67 27.63
C VAL A 5 -10.88 5.21 26.16
N VAL A 6 -11.98 4.80 25.54
CA VAL A 6 -11.97 4.26 24.16
C VAL A 6 -12.08 5.36 23.08
N ILE A 7 -12.40 6.61 23.44
CA ILE A 7 -12.66 7.68 22.47
C ILE A 7 -11.37 8.44 22.04
N SER A 8 -10.25 8.31 22.76
CA SER A 8 -9.11 9.21 22.55
C SER A 8 -8.16 8.84 21.39
N VAL A 9 -8.05 7.57 20.98
CA VAL A 9 -7.10 7.17 19.91
C VAL A 9 -7.67 7.47 18.51
N ALA A 10 -8.96 7.21 18.31
CA ALA A 10 -9.64 7.52 17.06
C ALA A 10 -9.73 9.03 16.81
N LEU A 11 -9.89 9.84 17.87
CA LEU A 11 -9.99 11.30 17.76
C LEU A 11 -8.62 11.94 17.44
N VAL A 12 -7.51 11.41 17.97
CA VAL A 12 -6.15 11.88 17.62
C VAL A 12 -5.81 11.55 16.16
N LEU A 13 -6.18 10.36 15.67
CA LEU A 13 -6.05 10.01 14.24
C LEU A 13 -6.96 10.87 13.36
N LEU A 14 -8.16 11.26 13.79
CA LEU A 14 -9.03 12.13 13.00
C LEU A 14 -8.53 13.58 12.93
N ILE A 15 -7.99 14.12 14.03
CA ILE A 15 -7.51 15.50 14.10
C ILE A 15 -6.13 15.65 13.42
N SER A 16 -5.24 14.66 13.53
CA SER A 16 -3.93 14.72 12.87
C SER A 16 -3.99 14.56 11.35
N PHE A 17 -5.01 13.90 10.80
CA PHE A 17 -5.12 13.63 9.35
C PHE A 17 -5.94 14.69 8.59
N GLY A 18 -6.70 15.53 9.30
CA GLY A 18 -7.56 16.58 8.72
C GLY A 18 -6.82 17.71 8.00
N GLY A 19 -5.53 17.91 8.31
CA GLY A 19 -4.68 18.94 7.68
C GLY A 19 -3.45 18.41 6.93
N MET A 20 -3.23 17.08 6.88
CA MET A 20 -2.05 16.52 6.22
C MET A 20 -2.27 16.37 4.71
N THR A 21 -1.27 16.81 3.93
CA THR A 21 -1.17 16.49 2.51
C THR A 21 -1.10 14.96 2.32
N ALA A 22 -1.37 14.47 1.10
CA ALA A 22 -1.28 13.04 0.78
C ALA A 22 0.11 12.47 1.12
N GLU A 23 1.15 13.23 0.79
CA GLU A 23 2.55 12.94 1.13
C GLU A 23 2.75 12.85 2.66
N GLY A 24 2.14 13.77 3.42
CA GLY A 24 2.21 13.76 4.87
C GLY A 24 1.57 12.52 5.50
N ARG A 25 0.41 12.10 4.99
CA ARG A 25 -0.28 10.87 5.44
C ARG A 25 0.50 9.62 5.09
N GLY A 26 1.08 9.55 3.88
CA GLY A 26 1.91 8.44 3.44
C GLY A 26 3.16 8.25 4.30
N ARG A 27 3.89 9.35 4.57
CA ARG A 27 5.04 9.33 5.48
C ARG A 27 4.67 8.94 6.91
N TYR A 28 3.56 9.47 7.43
CA TYR A 28 3.10 9.13 8.78
C TYR A 28 2.73 7.65 8.88
N TYR A 29 1.94 7.12 7.96
CA TYR A 29 1.50 5.73 8.01
C TYR A 29 2.65 4.76 7.73
N ALA A 30 3.56 5.06 6.80
CA ALA A 30 4.77 4.25 6.60
C ALA A 30 5.70 4.25 7.83
N LYS A 31 5.80 5.38 8.54
CA LYS A 31 6.64 5.49 9.74
C LYS A 31 6.00 4.87 11.00
N TYR A 32 4.68 5.02 11.16
CA TYR A 32 3.97 4.69 12.40
C TYR A 32 2.98 3.52 12.28
N SER A 33 2.86 2.87 11.12
CA SER A 33 2.14 1.60 11.02
C SER A 33 2.91 0.52 11.79
N PRO A 34 2.24 -0.39 12.54
CA PRO A 34 2.89 -1.52 13.21
C PRO A 34 3.78 -2.37 12.29
N ILE A 35 3.54 -2.32 10.98
CA ILE A 35 4.36 -2.99 9.96
C ILE A 35 5.79 -2.43 9.85
N SER A 36 6.03 -1.18 10.26
CA SER A 36 7.34 -0.52 10.20
C SER A 36 8.37 -1.14 11.13
N GLU A 37 7.92 -1.97 12.09
CA GLU A 37 8.79 -2.77 12.97
C GLU A 37 9.37 -4.01 12.27
N PHE A 38 8.84 -4.36 11.10
CA PHE A 38 9.18 -5.58 10.34
C PHE A 38 9.80 -5.29 8.98
N ILE A 39 9.63 -4.07 8.45
CA ILE A 39 10.14 -3.66 7.14
C ILE A 39 11.04 -2.45 7.32
N GLU A 40 12.28 -2.56 6.85
CA GLU A 40 13.19 -1.42 6.86
C GLU A 40 12.71 -0.35 5.86
N PRO A 41 12.62 0.94 6.25
CA PRO A 41 12.13 2.00 5.35
C PRO A 41 12.97 2.20 4.07
N THR A 42 14.22 1.75 4.09
CA THR A 42 15.18 1.82 2.99
C THR A 42 15.18 0.58 2.10
N SER A 43 14.47 -0.48 2.49
CA SER A 43 14.34 -1.71 1.70
C SER A 43 13.47 -1.48 0.47
N THR A 44 13.57 -2.35 -0.55
CA THR A 44 12.75 -2.22 -1.76
C THR A 44 11.26 -2.31 -1.41
N LEU A 45 10.89 -3.28 -0.57
CA LEU A 45 9.53 -3.44 -0.04
C LEU A 45 9.07 -2.19 0.74
N GLY A 46 9.92 -1.64 1.61
CA GLY A 46 9.62 -0.45 2.40
C GLY A 46 9.39 0.80 1.55
N ILE A 47 10.25 1.01 0.55
CA ILE A 47 10.10 2.11 -0.43
C ILE A 47 8.79 1.96 -1.19
N TRP A 48 8.51 0.79 -1.75
CA TRP A 48 7.32 0.58 -2.59
C TRP A 48 6.03 0.69 -1.78
N PHE A 49 6.03 0.20 -0.54
CA PHE A 49 4.89 0.34 0.34
C PHE A 49 4.65 1.81 0.74
N ARG A 50 5.71 2.59 1.02
CA ARG A 50 5.55 4.03 1.26
C ARG A 50 4.94 4.73 0.03
N ASP A 51 5.49 4.46 -1.15
CA ASP A 51 5.01 5.04 -2.41
C ASP A 51 3.52 4.66 -2.66
N TYR A 52 3.12 3.44 -2.28
CA TYR A 52 1.72 2.98 -2.30
C TYR A 52 0.80 3.81 -1.42
N VAL A 53 1.17 3.99 -0.16
CA VAL A 53 0.36 4.72 0.81
C VAL A 53 0.29 6.21 0.45
N GLU A 54 1.34 6.79 -0.13
CA GLU A 54 1.33 8.17 -0.65
C GLU A 54 0.36 8.31 -1.85
N THR A 55 0.23 7.26 -2.67
CA THR A 55 -0.60 7.28 -3.90
C THR A 55 -2.08 7.03 -3.64
N ILE A 56 -2.41 6.12 -2.72
CA ILE A 56 -3.78 5.77 -2.37
C ILE A 56 -4.22 6.58 -1.14
N TYR A 57 -5.07 7.59 -1.40
CA TYR A 57 -5.64 8.45 -0.37
C TYR A 57 -6.61 7.64 0.50
N GLY A 58 -6.11 7.03 1.58
CA GLY A 58 -6.94 6.27 2.50
C GLY A 58 -6.16 5.24 3.30
N ALA A 59 -6.80 4.69 4.34
CA ALA A 59 -6.26 3.67 5.23
C ALA A 59 -6.18 2.28 4.57
N SER A 60 -5.95 2.19 3.27
CA SER A 60 -5.69 0.92 2.58
C SER A 60 -4.41 0.32 3.13
N GLY A 61 -4.55 -0.76 3.89
CA GLY A 61 -3.49 -1.36 4.66
C GLY A 61 -2.49 -2.16 3.83
N PHE A 62 -1.43 -2.62 4.49
CA PHE A 62 -0.37 -3.43 3.88
C PHE A 62 -0.88 -4.68 3.16
N GLY A 63 -2.01 -5.29 3.60
CA GLY A 63 -2.64 -6.40 2.88
C GLY A 63 -3.17 -6.03 1.48
N ASP A 64 -3.65 -4.80 1.27
CA ASP A 64 -4.15 -4.34 -0.02
C ASP A 64 -3.01 -4.11 -1.01
N PHE A 65 -1.88 -3.56 -0.52
CA PHE A 65 -0.63 -3.49 -1.27
C PHE A 65 -0.16 -4.87 -1.72
N LEU A 66 -0.18 -5.86 -0.83
CA LEU A 66 0.19 -7.24 -1.14
C LEU A 66 -0.76 -7.90 -2.14
N SER A 67 -2.08 -7.63 -2.05
CA SER A 67 -3.06 -8.13 -3.03
C SER A 67 -2.74 -7.63 -4.43
N ARG A 68 -2.46 -6.34 -4.57
CA ARG A 68 -2.10 -5.74 -5.87
C ARG A 68 -0.80 -6.29 -6.42
N LEU A 69 0.19 -6.52 -5.55
CA LEU A 69 1.43 -7.17 -5.95
C LEU A 69 1.14 -8.57 -6.49
N ALA A 70 0.31 -9.36 -5.79
CA ALA A 70 -0.11 -10.69 -6.23
C ALA A 70 -0.89 -10.70 -7.55
N GLU A 71 -1.71 -9.68 -7.79
CA GLU A 71 -2.53 -9.49 -8.99
C GLU A 71 -1.74 -8.95 -10.20
N SER A 72 -0.50 -8.50 -9.99
CA SER A 72 0.34 -8.03 -11.09
C SER A 72 0.56 -9.13 -12.13
N ARG A 73 0.25 -8.79 -13.38
CA ARG A 73 0.43 -9.64 -14.56
C ARG A 73 1.90 -9.82 -14.90
N SER A 74 2.71 -8.80 -14.64
CA SER A 74 4.15 -8.83 -14.91
C SER A 74 4.96 -9.54 -13.82
N LEU A 75 4.47 -9.64 -12.57
CA LEU A 75 5.21 -10.23 -11.45
C LEU A 75 5.78 -11.62 -11.76
N ARG A 76 4.97 -12.51 -12.34
CA ARG A 76 5.42 -13.87 -12.70
C ARG A 76 6.55 -13.86 -13.72
N HIS A 77 6.43 -13.03 -14.75
CA HIS A 77 7.46 -12.92 -15.79
C HIS A 77 8.75 -12.32 -15.23
N LEU A 78 8.63 -11.27 -14.42
CA LEU A 78 9.75 -10.58 -13.79
C LEU A 78 10.47 -11.45 -12.77
N ALA A 79 9.74 -12.20 -11.94
CA ALA A 79 10.32 -13.16 -11.01
C ALA A 79 11.15 -14.22 -11.77
N LYS A 80 10.60 -14.79 -12.84
CA LYS A 80 11.32 -15.75 -13.69
C LYS A 80 12.59 -15.14 -14.28
N LYS A 81 12.52 -13.91 -14.81
CA LYS A 81 13.69 -13.19 -15.36
C LYS A 81 14.74 -12.93 -14.28
N ALA A 82 14.31 -12.72 -13.04
CA ALA A 82 15.17 -12.49 -11.90
C ALA A 82 15.77 -13.74 -11.25
N GLY A 83 15.47 -14.93 -11.77
CA GLY A 83 15.87 -16.19 -11.13
C GLY A 83 15.19 -16.39 -9.76
N VAL A 84 14.09 -15.68 -9.50
CA VAL A 84 13.30 -15.80 -8.29
C VAL A 84 12.19 -16.83 -8.52
N SER A 85 12.03 -17.75 -7.56
CA SER A 85 10.91 -18.69 -7.54
C SER A 85 9.59 -17.93 -7.36
N TYR A 86 8.75 -17.92 -8.41
CA TYR A 86 7.44 -17.27 -8.34
C TYR A 86 6.54 -17.92 -7.29
N ASP A 87 6.63 -19.24 -7.10
CA ASP A 87 5.79 -19.97 -6.15
C ASP A 87 6.17 -19.62 -4.70
N ASP A 88 7.47 -19.47 -4.39
CA ASP A 88 7.92 -19.04 -3.06
C ASP A 88 7.56 -17.58 -2.78
N LEU A 89 7.70 -16.72 -3.80
CA LEU A 89 7.28 -15.32 -3.75
C LEU A 89 5.77 -15.22 -3.48
N TYR A 90 4.96 -15.92 -4.27
CA TYR A 90 3.50 -15.92 -4.14
C TYR A 90 3.05 -16.51 -2.80
N THR A 91 3.69 -17.58 -2.33
CA THR A 91 3.44 -18.16 -1.00
C THR A 91 3.73 -17.16 0.11
N SER A 92 4.83 -16.41 0.01
CA SER A 92 5.18 -15.36 0.99
C SER A 92 4.13 -14.24 1.00
N ILE A 93 3.69 -13.79 -0.18
CA ILE A 93 2.63 -12.78 -0.30
C ILE A 93 1.32 -13.29 0.31
N GLN A 94 0.89 -14.51 -0.05
CA GLN A 94 -0.35 -15.11 0.47
C GLN A 94 -0.33 -15.31 1.99
N PHE A 95 0.83 -15.71 2.54
CA PHE A 95 1.00 -15.79 3.98
C PHE A 95 0.82 -14.43 4.63
N LEU A 96 1.54 -13.41 4.15
CA LEU A 96 1.50 -12.06 4.71
C LEU A 96 0.13 -11.37 4.56
N MET A 97 -0.65 -11.68 3.51
CA MET A 97 -2.02 -11.20 3.35
C MET A 97 -2.98 -11.70 4.44
N ARG A 98 -2.68 -12.84 5.07
CA ARG A 98 -3.49 -13.44 6.15
C ARG A 98 -3.08 -12.93 7.53
N VAL A 99 -1.97 -12.21 7.63
CA VAL A 99 -1.45 -11.68 8.88
C VAL A 99 -2.27 -10.47 9.30
N ASP A 100 -2.84 -10.52 10.49
CA ASP A 100 -3.56 -9.39 11.08
C ASP A 100 -2.56 -8.32 11.57
N ILE A 101 -2.33 -7.31 10.74
CA ILE A 101 -1.38 -6.21 10.98
C ILE A 101 -1.71 -5.44 12.27
N SER A 102 -2.98 -5.44 12.70
CA SER A 102 -3.39 -4.77 13.95
C SER A 102 -2.85 -5.47 15.20
N LYS A 103 -2.47 -6.75 15.08
CA LYS A 103 -2.00 -7.60 16.18
C LYS A 103 -0.51 -7.89 16.15
N LEU A 104 0.26 -7.30 15.22
CA LEU A 104 1.70 -7.58 15.05
C LEU A 104 2.50 -7.43 16.35
N ARG A 105 2.18 -6.44 17.18
CA ARG A 105 2.83 -6.19 18.49
C ARG A 105 2.49 -7.22 19.57
N HIS A 106 1.44 -8.00 19.35
CA HIS A 106 0.91 -8.99 20.27
C HIS A 106 1.08 -10.42 19.74
N MET A 107 1.77 -10.59 18.60
CA MET A 107 2.09 -11.91 18.07
C MET A 107 3.05 -12.63 18.99
N ASP A 108 2.89 -13.94 19.08
CA ASP A 108 3.87 -14.77 19.76
C ASP A 108 5.22 -14.75 19.03
N GLY A 109 6.30 -15.12 19.73
CA GLY A 109 7.65 -15.05 19.17
C GLY A 109 7.86 -15.91 17.93
N LEU A 110 7.12 -17.01 17.76
CA LEU A 110 7.22 -17.89 16.61
C LEU A 110 6.50 -17.30 15.41
N GLU A 111 5.29 -16.77 15.59
CA GLU A 111 4.52 -16.08 14.56
C GLU A 111 5.25 -14.82 14.09
N ALA A 112 5.73 -13.99 15.02
CA ALA A 112 6.52 -12.81 14.69
C ALA A 112 7.79 -13.16 13.89
N LYS A 113 8.47 -14.27 14.22
CA LYS A 113 9.61 -14.77 13.46
C LYS A 113 9.21 -15.18 12.03
N ARG A 114 8.11 -15.92 11.86
CA ARG A 114 7.61 -16.32 10.53
C ARG A 114 7.23 -15.12 9.68
N VAL A 115 6.62 -14.09 10.28
CA VAL A 115 6.33 -12.81 9.61
C VAL A 115 7.61 -12.14 9.15
N ARG A 116 8.62 -12.00 10.02
CA ARG A 116 9.93 -11.43 9.63
C ARG A 116 10.59 -12.18 8.49
N GLU A 117 10.58 -13.52 8.54
CA GLU A 117 11.16 -14.35 7.48
C GLU A 117 10.43 -14.19 6.15
N ALA A 118 9.09 -14.14 6.17
CA ALA A 118 8.30 -13.94 4.96
C ALA A 118 8.50 -12.53 4.37
N MET A 119 8.57 -11.50 5.22
CA MET A 119 8.88 -10.12 4.81
C MET A 119 10.27 -10.03 4.17
N LEU A 120 11.28 -10.65 4.79
CA LEU A 120 12.64 -10.66 4.29
C LEU A 120 12.74 -11.38 2.93
N LYS A 121 12.09 -12.53 2.79
CA LYS A 121 12.04 -13.27 1.51
C LYS A 121 11.38 -12.43 0.42
N LEU A 122 10.27 -11.77 0.75
CA LEU A 122 9.57 -10.89 -0.19
C LEU A 122 10.44 -9.71 -0.59
N ASP A 123 11.10 -9.06 0.36
CA ASP A 123 12.00 -7.92 0.10
C ASP A 123 13.17 -8.30 -0.80
N ILE A 124 13.87 -9.42 -0.51
CA ILE A 124 14.97 -9.93 -1.34
C ILE A 124 14.49 -10.19 -2.78
N ALA A 125 13.34 -10.85 -2.94
CA ALA A 125 12.76 -11.13 -4.24
C ALA A 125 12.43 -9.85 -5.01
N LEU A 126 11.84 -8.86 -4.35
CA LEU A 126 11.52 -7.56 -4.95
C LEU A 126 12.78 -6.78 -5.30
N SER A 127 13.81 -6.80 -4.46
CA SER A 127 15.10 -6.18 -4.76
C SER A 127 15.75 -6.81 -5.99
N ALA A 128 15.74 -8.13 -6.11
CA ALA A 128 16.27 -8.83 -7.29
C ALA A 128 15.52 -8.42 -8.57
N ILE A 129 14.19 -8.30 -8.51
CA ILE A 129 13.40 -7.78 -9.63
C ILE A 129 13.76 -6.31 -9.92
N ASP A 130 13.81 -5.44 -8.91
CA ASP A 130 14.06 -4.00 -9.05
C ASP A 130 15.44 -3.70 -9.67
N ILE A 131 16.47 -4.49 -9.33
CA ILE A 131 17.84 -4.39 -9.87
C ILE A 131 17.90 -4.71 -11.37
N LEU A 132 17.12 -5.68 -11.83
CA LEU A 132 17.14 -6.13 -13.24
C LEU A 132 16.29 -5.27 -14.17
N LEU A 133 15.48 -4.39 -13.61
CA LEU A 133 14.68 -3.45 -14.36
C LEU A 133 15.50 -2.19 -14.66
N SER A 134 15.45 -1.77 -15.92
CA SER A 134 15.87 -0.40 -16.27
C SER A 134 14.99 0.60 -15.52
N PRO A 135 15.47 1.84 -15.27
CA PRO A 135 14.66 2.84 -14.55
C PRO A 135 13.24 3.05 -15.13
N PRO A 136 13.03 3.09 -16.47
CA PRO A 136 11.67 3.18 -17.03
C PRO A 136 10.80 1.95 -16.77
N ALA A 137 11.37 0.74 -16.87
CA ALA A 137 10.64 -0.51 -16.67
C ALA A 137 10.27 -0.72 -15.19
N ARG A 138 11.13 -0.25 -14.28
CA ARG A 138 10.87 -0.19 -12.84
C ARG A 138 9.66 0.70 -12.55
N GLU A 139 9.61 1.87 -13.16
CA GLU A 139 8.50 2.81 -13.00
C GLU A 139 7.20 2.28 -13.62
N GLU A 140 7.27 1.57 -14.74
CA GLU A 140 6.10 0.89 -15.32
C GLU A 140 5.57 -0.23 -14.42
N PHE A 141 6.45 -1.08 -13.90
CA PHE A 141 6.07 -2.14 -12.98
C PHE A 141 5.52 -1.59 -11.65
N ARG A 142 6.16 -0.57 -11.08
CA ARG A 142 5.64 0.14 -9.92
C ARG A 142 4.27 0.73 -10.24
N ARG A 143 4.08 1.42 -11.36
CA ARG A 143 2.76 1.93 -11.76
C ARG A 143 1.71 0.84 -11.93
N GLU A 144 2.06 -0.37 -12.34
CA GLU A 144 1.14 -1.50 -12.41
C GLU A 144 0.66 -1.93 -11.02
N VAL A 145 1.60 -2.13 -10.07
CA VAL A 145 1.31 -2.50 -8.68
C VAL A 145 0.57 -1.38 -7.94
N LEU A 146 0.97 -0.13 -8.19
CA LEU A 146 0.42 1.08 -7.57
C LEU A 146 -0.84 1.60 -8.30
N ARG A 147 -1.28 0.94 -9.37
CA ARG A 147 -2.35 1.46 -10.22
C ARG A 147 -3.64 1.60 -9.42
N ARG A 148 -4.10 2.85 -9.30
CA ARG A 148 -5.45 3.21 -8.85
C ARG A 148 -6.49 2.35 -9.60
N ALA A 149 -7.41 1.71 -8.85
CA ALA A 149 -8.80 1.76 -9.31
C ALA A 149 -9.07 3.25 -9.53
N ARG A 150 -9.35 3.64 -10.78
CA ARG A 150 -9.22 5.01 -11.32
C ARG A 150 -9.45 6.10 -10.25
N PRO A 151 -8.64 7.17 -10.23
CA PRO A 151 -8.93 8.35 -9.40
C PRO A 151 -10.43 8.65 -9.47
N LEU A 152 -11.12 8.84 -8.34
CA LEU A 152 -12.52 9.29 -8.36
C LEU A 152 -12.66 10.59 -9.20
N SER A 153 -11.59 11.38 -9.31
CA SER A 153 -11.52 12.53 -10.23
C SER A 153 -11.53 12.16 -11.73
N GLN A 154 -11.00 11.01 -12.13
CA GLN A 154 -11.09 10.49 -13.50
C GLN A 154 -12.38 9.72 -13.76
N VAL A 155 -13.00 9.13 -12.74
CA VAL A 155 -14.36 8.57 -12.83
C VAL A 155 -15.37 9.70 -12.95
N ALA A 156 -15.22 10.78 -12.18
CA ALA A 156 -15.99 12.02 -12.35
C ALA A 156 -15.77 12.68 -13.71
N ALA A 157 -14.59 12.56 -14.33
CA ALA A 157 -14.38 12.99 -15.73
C ALA A 157 -15.01 12.01 -16.75
N SER A 158 -15.08 10.71 -16.44
CA SER A 158 -15.70 9.69 -17.28
C SER A 158 -17.25 9.73 -17.21
N PHE A 159 -17.82 10.17 -16.09
CA PHE A 159 -19.26 10.42 -15.91
C PHE A 159 -19.64 11.89 -16.18
N GLY A 160 -18.73 12.84 -15.99
CA GLY A 160 -18.87 14.27 -16.34
C GLY A 160 -18.70 14.54 -17.84
N GLY A 161 -18.28 13.54 -18.63
CA GLY A 161 -18.43 13.54 -20.08
C GLY A 161 -19.82 13.06 -20.56
N LEU A 162 -20.65 12.52 -19.66
CA LEU A 162 -22.04 12.11 -19.92
C LEU A 162 -23.08 13.05 -19.30
N LEU A 163 -22.65 13.95 -18.43
CA LEU A 163 -23.42 15.10 -17.95
C LEU A 163 -22.64 16.35 -18.33
N GLY A 164 -22.89 16.83 -19.55
CA GLY A 164 -22.36 18.10 -20.01
C GLY A 164 -22.72 19.25 -19.05
N PRO A 165 -22.01 20.38 -19.11
CA PRO A 165 -22.30 21.56 -18.31
C PRO A 165 -23.61 22.18 -18.79
N TRP A 166 -24.74 21.70 -18.25
CA TRP A 166 -26.04 22.31 -18.43
C TRP A 166 -26.59 22.67 -17.04
N ASP A 167 -26.61 23.98 -16.79
CA ASP A 167 -27.56 24.69 -15.93
C ASP A 167 -27.47 24.57 -14.39
N LEU A 168 -26.32 24.89 -13.79
CA LEU A 168 -26.30 25.36 -12.39
C LEU A 168 -25.75 26.78 -12.20
N PHE A 169 -25.51 27.51 -13.28
CA PHE A 169 -25.17 28.92 -13.24
C PHE A 169 -26.05 29.71 -14.22
N SER A 170 -27.28 29.99 -13.83
CA SER A 170 -27.91 31.25 -14.21
C SER A 170 -27.80 32.20 -13.02
N PRO A 171 -26.94 33.23 -13.07
CA PRO A 171 -27.18 34.42 -12.29
C PRO A 171 -28.28 35.25 -12.98
N LEU A 172 -29.04 35.98 -12.15
CA LEU A 172 -30.00 37.06 -12.46
C LEU A 172 -31.48 36.67 -12.57
N SER A 173 -32.23 36.89 -11.49
CA SER A 173 -33.30 37.92 -11.39
C SER A 173 -33.54 38.26 -9.93
#